data_AF-A0A3C2B9P8-F1
#
_entry.id   AF-A0A3C2B9P8-F1
#
_cell.length_a   1.000
_cell.length_b   1.000
_cell.length_c   1.000
_cell.angle_alpha   90.00
_cell.angle_beta   90.00
_cell.angle_gamma   90.00
#
_symmetry.space_group_name_H-M   'P 1'
#
loop_
_entity.id
_entity.type
_entity.pdbx_description
1 polymer ?
#
loop_
_entity_poly.entity_id
_entity_poly.type
_entity_poly.pdbx_seq_one_letter_code
_entity_poly.pdbx_strand_id
1 'polypeptide(L)'
;GVAAVAATGGGVWALDAAAAPGGKATALAARGATVIAADLQPQRVQLIARNVEVVAASTVFPVVADATTSPFAAASFDHVLVDAPCSGLGTLRRRPDARWRVQRSDVAELSV
;
A
#
# COMPACT_ATOMS: atom_id res chain seq x y z
N GLY A 1 13.64 0.63 2.85
CA GLY A 1 13.56 1.36 4.13
C GLY A 1 12.21 2.02 4.18
N VAL A 2 11.42 1.77 5.21
CA VAL A 2 10.03 2.24 5.29
C VAL A 2 10.06 3.72 5.67
N ALA A 3 9.67 4.62 4.76
CA ALA A 3 9.39 6.00 5.11
C ALA A 3 8.17 6.00 6.04
N ALA A 4 8.42 6.11 7.34
CA ALA A 4 7.37 6.19 8.34
C ALA A 4 6.73 7.58 8.24
N VAL A 5 5.68 7.68 7.45
CA VAL A 5 4.77 8.82 7.49
C VAL A 5 4.04 8.79 8.83
N ALA A 6 4.33 9.74 9.70
CA ALA A 6 3.64 9.96 10.95
C ALA A 6 2.31 10.68 10.71
N ALA A 7 1.34 10.02 10.07
CA ALA A 7 -0.02 10.54 10.06
C ALA A 7 -0.61 10.29 11.46
N THR A 8 -0.70 11.34 12.27
CA THR A 8 -1.36 11.33 13.58
C THR A 8 -2.21 12.59 13.69
N GLY A 9 -3.54 12.40 13.72
CA GLY A 9 -4.52 13.48 13.83
C GLY A 9 -5.69 13.28 12.86
N GLY A 10 -6.91 13.55 13.33
CA GLY A 10 -8.08 13.63 12.45
C GLY A 10 -7.90 14.77 11.43
N GLY A 11 -8.42 14.57 10.22
CA GLY A 11 -8.32 15.55 9.13
C GLY A 11 -7.09 15.41 8.23
N VAL A 12 -6.16 14.48 8.53
CA VAL A 12 -4.99 14.19 7.69
C VAL A 12 -5.39 13.30 6.51
N TRP A 13 -5.01 13.71 5.29
CA TRP A 13 -5.15 12.94 4.06
C TRP A 13 -3.84 12.32 3.63
N ALA A 14 -3.83 11.01 3.43
CA ALA A 14 -2.66 10.26 3.00
C ALA A 14 -2.92 9.46 1.72
N LEU A 15 -1.89 9.32 0.89
CA LEU A 15 -1.87 8.41 -0.26
C LEU A 15 -0.92 7.24 0.02
N ASP A 16 -1.38 6.01 -0.13
CA ASP A 16 -0.53 4.80 -0.25
C ASP A 16 -0.54 4.37 -1.73
N ALA A 17 0.56 4.62 -2.43
CA ALA A 17 0.61 4.54 -3.91
C ALA A 17 0.79 3.11 -4.46
N ALA A 18 1.16 2.16 -3.61
CA ALA A 18 1.35 0.74 -3.95
C ALA A 18 0.77 -0.12 -2.82
N ALA A 19 -0.52 0.09 -2.55
CA ALA A 19 -1.11 -0.22 -1.28
C ALA A 19 -1.36 -1.72 -1.04
N ALA A 20 -1.53 -2.54 -2.08
CA ALA A 20 -1.96 -3.92 -1.86
C ALA A 20 -0.87 -4.74 -1.12
N PRO A 21 -1.24 -5.52 -0.09
CA PRO A 21 -2.61 -5.95 0.25
C PRO A 21 -3.44 -5.02 1.15
N GLY A 22 -2.96 -3.83 1.51
CA GLY A 22 -3.69 -2.80 2.25
C GLY A 22 -3.23 -2.58 3.69
N GLY A 23 -2.21 -3.32 4.16
CA GLY A 23 -1.81 -3.33 5.57
C GLY A 23 -1.22 -2.01 6.09
N LYS A 24 -0.53 -1.24 5.24
CA LYS A 24 0.01 0.07 5.64
C LYS A 24 -1.09 1.13 5.66
N ALA A 25 -1.94 1.15 4.63
CA ALA A 25 -3.13 1.99 4.59
C ALA A 25 -4.04 1.81 5.82
N THR A 26 -4.36 0.57 6.20
CA THR A 26 -5.20 0.31 7.39
C THR A 26 -4.50 0.71 8.70
N ALA A 27 -3.17 0.56 8.78
CA ALA A 27 -2.40 1.03 9.93
C ALA A 27 -2.38 2.56 10.06
N LEU A 28 -2.34 3.30 8.95
CA LEU A 28 -2.48 4.76 8.95
C LEU A 28 -3.90 5.19 9.33
N ALA A 29 -4.92 4.53 8.80
CA ALA A 29 -6.31 4.79 9.15
C ALA A 29 -6.59 4.59 10.65
N ALA A 30 -6.01 3.54 11.27
CA ALA A 30 -6.10 3.32 12.70
C ALA A 30 -5.49 4.45 13.56
N ARG A 31 -4.67 5.33 12.97
CA ARG A 31 -4.09 6.51 13.62
C ARG A 31 -4.88 7.80 13.34
N GLY A 32 -6.04 7.69 12.70
CA GLY A 32 -6.97 8.79 12.42
C GLY A 32 -6.86 9.42 11.03
N ALA A 33 -6.02 8.86 10.14
CA ALA A 33 -5.90 9.36 8.78
C ALA A 33 -7.05 8.90 7.87
N THR A 34 -7.38 9.73 6.89
CA THR A 34 -8.13 9.33 5.70
C THR A 34 -7.14 8.92 4.62
N VAL A 35 -7.26 7.70 4.09
CA VAL A 35 -6.25 7.12 3.22
C VAL A 35 -6.84 6.75 1.86
N ILE A 36 -6.25 7.27 0.79
CA ILE A 36 -6.43 6.74 -0.56
C ILE A 36 -5.41 5.61 -0.74
N ALA A 37 -5.89 4.38 -0.94
CA ALA A 37 -5.07 3.19 -1.12
C ALA A 37 -5.08 2.80 -2.61
N ALA A 38 -4.06 3.24 -3.32
CA ALA A 38 -3.91 3.07 -4.77
C ALA A 38 -3.06 1.84 -5.11
N ASP A 39 -3.43 1.15 -6.18
CA ASP A 39 -2.58 0.15 -6.83
C ASP A 39 -2.92 0.12 -8.33
N LEU A 40 -1.94 -0.21 -9.17
CA LEU A 40 -2.11 -0.22 -10.63
C LEU A 40 -3.04 -1.36 -11.09
N GLN A 41 -3.05 -2.49 -10.37
CA GLN A 41 -3.78 -3.68 -10.82
C GLN A 41 -5.16 -3.81 -10.14
N PRO A 42 -6.26 -3.93 -10.89
CA PRO A 42 -7.61 -4.07 -10.31
C PRO A 42 -7.74 -5.23 -9.31
N GLN A 43 -7.10 -6.38 -9.58
CA GLN A 43 -7.11 -7.54 -8.69
C GLN A 43 -6.44 -7.24 -7.34
N ARG A 44 -5.38 -6.42 -7.35
CA ARG A 44 -4.68 -5.98 -6.14
C ARG A 44 -5.54 -4.99 -5.34
N VAL A 45 -6.28 -4.12 -6.02
CA VAL A 45 -7.26 -3.22 -5.37
C VAL A 45 -8.42 -3.99 -4.74
N GLN A 46 -8.91 -5.05 -5.37
CA GLN A 46 -9.91 -5.94 -4.76
C GLN A 46 -9.39 -6.59 -3.46
N LEU A 47 -8.11 -6.95 -3.43
CA LEU A 47 -7.49 -7.48 -2.20
C LEU A 47 -7.43 -6.43 -1.09
N ILE A 48 -7.14 -5.17 -1.42
CA ILE A 48 -7.21 -4.05 -0.46
C ILE A 48 -8.65 -3.92 0.06
N ALA A 49 -9.64 -3.82 -0.83
CA ALA A 49 -11.05 -3.63 -0.45
C ALA A 49 -11.54 -4.71 0.52
N ARG A 50 -11.26 -5.99 0.21
CA ARG A 50 -11.60 -7.10 1.08
C ARG A 50 -10.94 -6.99 2.46
N ASN A 51 -9.65 -6.65 2.51
CA ASN A 51 -8.94 -6.56 3.78
C ASN A 51 -9.38 -5.37 4.61
N VAL A 52 -9.69 -4.24 3.97
CA VAL A 52 -10.27 -3.04 4.60
C VAL A 52 -11.61 -3.36 5.26
N GLU A 53 -12.48 -4.10 4.55
CA GLU A 53 -13.77 -4.56 5.09
C GLU A 53 -13.58 -5.48 6.30
N VAL A 54 -12.67 -6.46 6.22
CA VAL A 54 -12.38 -7.40 7.33
C VAL A 54 -11.93 -6.68 8.60
N VAL A 55 -11.19 -5.58 8.49
CA VAL A 55 -10.70 -4.82 9.65
C VAL A 55 -11.56 -3.59 9.99
N ALA A 56 -12.69 -3.40 9.29
CA ALA A 56 -13.60 -2.26 9.46
C ALA A 56 -12.92 -0.89 9.36
N ALA A 57 -11.93 -0.73 8.47
CA ALA A 57 -11.21 0.54 8.28
C ALA A 57 -11.98 1.48 7.32
N SER A 58 -13.06 2.10 7.80
CA SER A 58 -13.97 2.93 7.00
C SER A 58 -13.35 4.19 6.38
N THR A 59 -12.17 4.62 6.83
CA THR A 59 -11.45 5.77 6.27
C THR A 59 -10.40 5.41 5.23
N VAL A 60 -10.38 4.15 4.76
CA VAL A 60 -9.53 3.70 3.65
C VAL A 60 -10.35 3.55 2.38
N PHE A 61 -9.91 4.20 1.31
CA PHE A 61 -10.58 4.21 0.00
C PHE A 61 -9.68 3.53 -1.04
N PRO A 62 -9.98 2.27 -1.43
CA PRO A 62 -9.24 1.56 -2.46
C PRO A 62 -9.52 2.16 -3.85
N VAL A 63 -8.47 2.44 -4.63
CA VAL A 63 -8.59 2.98 -5.99
C VAL A 63 -7.60 2.31 -6.95
N VAL A 64 -8.01 2.15 -8.21
CA VAL A 64 -7.08 1.76 -9.28
C VAL A 64 -6.45 3.03 -9.81
N ALA A 65 -5.13 3.17 -9.66
CA ALA A 65 -4.39 4.33 -10.16
C ALA A 65 -2.93 3.98 -10.44
N ASP A 66 -2.37 4.62 -11.46
CA ASP A 66 -0.93 4.60 -11.74
C ASP A 66 -0.25 5.71 -10.95
N ALA A 67 0.71 5.35 -10.09
CA ALA A 67 1.46 6.29 -9.28
C ALA A 67 2.42 7.17 -10.09
N THR A 68 2.81 6.74 -11.29
CA THR A 68 3.70 7.49 -12.20
C THR A 68 2.96 8.60 -12.95
N THR A 69 1.66 8.43 -13.14
CA THR A 69 0.75 9.43 -13.73
C THR A 69 -0.38 9.71 -12.75
N SER A 70 -0.05 10.37 -11.64
CA SER A 70 -0.99 10.66 -10.56
C SER A 70 -2.27 11.32 -11.10
N PRO A 71 -3.46 10.71 -10.89
CA PRO A 71 -4.74 11.34 -11.26
C PRO A 71 -5.19 12.39 -10.25
N PHE A 72 -4.45 12.56 -9.14
CA PHE A 72 -4.79 13.48 -8.07
C PHE A 72 -4.26 14.90 -8.35
N ALA A 73 -5.03 15.91 -7.94
CA ALA A 73 -4.59 17.30 -8.02
C ALA A 73 -3.34 17.52 -7.15
N ALA A 74 -2.50 18.49 -7.54
CA ALA A 74 -1.33 18.87 -6.76
C ALA A 74 -1.73 19.26 -5.32
N ALA A 75 -0.89 18.92 -4.34
CA ALA A 75 -1.10 19.21 -2.92
C ALA A 75 -2.43 18.66 -2.33
N SER A 76 -2.94 17.54 -2.84
CA SER A 76 -4.16 16.89 -2.33
C SER A 76 -3.94 16.03 -1.08
N PHE A 77 -2.69 15.78 -0.69
CA PHE A 77 -2.34 14.91 0.43
C PHE A 77 -1.32 15.59 1.32
N ASP A 78 -1.52 15.48 2.63
CA ASP A 78 -0.53 15.89 3.63
C ASP A 78 0.70 14.97 3.57
N HIS A 79 0.46 13.70 3.22
CA HIS A 79 1.50 12.71 3.13
C HIS A 79 1.30 11.70 2.00
N VAL A 80 2.41 11.25 1.42
CA VAL A 80 2.44 10.21 0.40
C VAL A 80 3.40 9.11 0.82
N LEU A 81 2.92 7.86 0.81
CA LEU A 81 3.68 6.65 1.02
C LEU A 81 3.91 5.98 -0.33
N VAL A 82 5.19 5.83 -0.68
CA VAL A 82 5.62 5.07 -1.87
C VAL A 82 6.44 3.90 -1.37
N ASP A 83 5.88 2.70 -1.47
CA ASP A 83 6.64 1.48 -1.20
C ASP A 83 7.40 1.09 -2.48
N ALA A 84 8.65 1.54 -2.60
CA ALA A 84 9.54 1.03 -3.63
C ALA A 84 9.72 -0.49 -3.40
N PRO A 85 9.76 -1.34 -4.45
CA PRO A 85 9.79 -2.78 -4.32
C PRO A 85 11.01 -3.24 -3.50
N CYS A 86 10.81 -3.46 -2.20
CA CYS A 86 11.86 -3.89 -1.30
C CYS A 86 11.73 -5.39 -1.03
N SER A 87 12.53 -6.20 -1.75
CA SER A 87 13.05 -7.57 -1.47
C SER A 87 12.28 -8.59 -0.60
N GLY A 88 10.99 -8.42 -0.32
CA GLY A 88 10.11 -9.43 0.27
C GLY A 88 10.41 -9.87 1.70
N LEU A 89 11.31 -9.23 2.45
CA LEU A 89 11.67 -9.69 3.81
C LEU A 89 10.54 -9.53 4.84
N GLY A 90 9.51 -8.73 4.55
CA GLY A 90 8.36 -8.50 5.45
C GLY A 90 7.25 -9.55 5.43
N THR A 91 7.23 -10.47 4.46
CA THR A 91 6.18 -11.51 4.33
C THR A 91 6.50 -12.80 5.10
N LEU A 92 7.71 -12.92 5.67
CA LEU A 92 8.22 -14.13 6.33
C LEU A 92 7.54 -14.51 7.65
N ARG A 93 6.64 -13.69 8.21
CA ARG A 93 6.10 -13.94 9.56
C ARG A 93 4.65 -14.44 9.61
N ARG A 94 3.89 -14.52 8.52
CA ARG A 94 2.43 -14.80 8.63
C ARG A 94 1.78 -15.85 7.72
N ARG A 95 2.47 -16.52 6.78
CA ARG A 95 1.92 -17.73 6.10
C ARG A 95 3.01 -18.73 5.68
N PRO A 96 3.06 -19.95 6.24
CA PRO A 96 4.07 -20.97 5.87
C PRO A 96 3.92 -21.58 4.46
N ASP A 97 2.87 -21.25 3.72
CA ASP A 97 2.46 -22.06 2.56
C ASP A 97 2.80 -21.44 1.18
N ALA A 98 3.43 -20.25 1.15
CA ALA A 98 3.91 -19.65 -0.11
C ALA A 98 5.29 -20.17 -0.55
N ARG A 99 5.63 -21.41 -0.19
CA ARG A 99 6.94 -22.04 -0.45
C ARG A 99 7.18 -22.50 -1.89
N TRP A 100 6.19 -22.44 -2.78
CA TRP A 100 6.32 -23.09 -4.09
C TRP A 100 5.86 -22.20 -5.25
N ARG A 101 6.77 -21.31 -5.70
CA ARG A 101 7.09 -20.99 -7.12
C ARG A 101 7.81 -19.63 -7.22
N VAL A 102 9.00 -19.53 -6.63
CA VAL A 102 9.99 -18.56 -7.11
C VAL A 102 11.23 -19.38 -7.42
N GLN A 103 11.46 -19.66 -8.70
CA GLN A 103 12.76 -20.17 -9.14
C GLN A 103 13.78 -19.04 -9.04
N ARG A 104 15.02 -19.40 -8.73
CA ARG A 104 16.14 -18.50 -8.40
C ARG A 104 16.63 -17.61 -9.56
N SER A 105 15.89 -17.48 -10.66
CA SER A 105 16.33 -16.76 -11.86
C SER A 105 16.03 -15.26 -11.87
N ASP A 106 15.12 -14.75 -11.04
CA ASP A 106 14.56 -13.40 -11.24
C ASP A 106 15.29 -12.28 -10.44
N VAL A 107 16.55 -12.50 -10.03
CA VAL A 107 17.31 -11.57 -9.16
C VAL A 107 18.20 -10.60 -9.95
N ALA A 108 18.04 -10.47 -11.27
CA ALA A 108 18.86 -9.55 -12.05
C ALA A 108 17.99 -8.64 -12.93
N GLU A 109 17.54 -7.52 -12.36
CA GLU A 109 17.51 -6.18 -13.00
C GLU A 109 16.60 -5.23 -12.22
N LEU A 110 17.16 -4.47 -11.28
CA LEU A 110 16.55 -3.24 -10.78
C LEU A 110 17.67 -2.24 -10.46
N SER A 111 18.33 -1.73 -11.50
CA SER A 111 19.20 -0.55 -11.43
C SER A 111 19.36 0.03 -12.84
N VAL A 112 18.48 0.96 -13.22
CA VAL A 112 18.86 2.22 -13.89
C VAL A 112 17.87 3.29 -13.43
#